data_AF-A0A840WIT8-F1
#
_entry.id   AF-A0A840WIT8-F1
#
_cell.length_a   1.000
_cell.length_b   1.000
_cell.length_c   1.000
_cell.angle_alpha   90.00
_cell.angle_beta   90.00
_cell.angle_gamma   90.00
#
_symmetry.space_group_name_H-M   'P 1'
#
loop_
_entity.id
_entity.type
_entity.pdbx_description
1 polymer ?
#
loop_
_entity_poly.entity_id
_entity_poly.type
_entity_poly.pdbx_seq_one_letter_code
_entity_poly.pdbx_strand_id
1 'polypeptide(L)'
;MRNLIAVLVGVAVAVGFGFSGATATLGAHPFWAMDIGWIGGIAGAVALIGAFLSGVPRRWLRLVAVLMLPLAGVSAAWGKMRFAASYAEDAFAGQVWYFGWIAVAAALCMIIGALLMPKPVS
;
A
#
# COMPACT_ATOMS: atom_id res chain seq x y z
N MET A 1 -10.36 -17.46 11.83
CA MET A 1 -11.37 -16.54 11.26
C MET A 1 -11.05 -15.05 11.50
N ARG A 2 -10.80 -14.57 12.73
CA ARG A 2 -10.49 -13.14 12.98
C ARG A 2 -9.29 -12.58 12.18
N ASN A 3 -8.20 -13.35 12.03
CA ASN A 3 -7.06 -12.91 11.20
C ASN A 3 -7.43 -12.74 9.72
N LEU A 4 -8.24 -13.66 9.18
CA LEU A 4 -8.74 -13.58 7.81
C LEU A 4 -9.59 -12.32 7.62
N ILE A 5 -10.51 -12.04 8.56
CA ILE A 5 -11.32 -10.82 8.53
C ILE A 5 -10.43 -9.58 8.53
N ALA A 6 -9.40 -9.53 9.38
CA ALA A 6 -8.47 -8.40 9.42
C ALA A 6 -7.75 -8.17 8.08
N VAL A 7 -7.27 -9.25 7.43
CA VAL A 7 -6.65 -9.17 6.10
C VAL A 7 -7.66 -8.66 5.07
N LEU A 8 -8.87 -9.23 5.04
CA LEU A 8 -9.91 -8.83 4.09
C LEU A 8 -10.32 -7.36 4.25
N VAL A 9 -10.41 -6.87 5.49
CA VAL A 9 -10.68 -5.45 5.75
C VAL A 9 -9.53 -4.58 5.27
N GLY A 10 -8.27 -4.99 5.46
CA GLY A 10 -7.11 -4.29 4.91
C GLY A 10 -7.15 -4.18 3.39
N VAL A 11 -7.47 -5.28 2.70
CA VAL A 11 -7.64 -5.31 1.24
C VAL A 11 -8.79 -4.39 0.83
N ALA A 12 -9.94 -4.49 1.48
CA ALA A 12 -11.11 -3.66 1.17
C ALA A 12 -10.81 -2.17 1.31
N VAL A 13 -10.03 -1.76 2.32
CA VAL A 13 -9.61 -0.36 2.48
C VAL A 13 -8.66 0.07 1.36
N ALA A 14 -7.68 -0.75 0.99
CA ALA A 14 -6.76 -0.43 -0.12
C ALA A 14 -7.50 -0.32 -1.47
N VAL A 15 -8.42 -1.24 -1.74
CA VAL A 15 -9.28 -1.21 -2.93
C VAL A 15 -10.19 0.03 -2.90
N GLY A 16 -10.88 0.27 -1.78
CA GLY A 16 -11.73 1.46 -1.61
C GLY A 16 -10.97 2.78 -1.79
N PHE A 17 -9.71 2.84 -1.37
CA PHE A 17 -8.84 4.00 -1.61
C PHE A 17 -8.60 4.24 -3.11
N GLY A 18 -8.44 3.18 -3.89
CA GLY A 18 -8.40 3.25 -5.36
C GLY A 18 -9.72 3.72 -5.99
N PHE A 19 -10.85 3.13 -5.57
CA PHE A 19 -12.18 3.41 -6.16
C PHE A 19 -12.78 4.77 -5.77
N SER A 20 -12.39 5.35 -4.64
CA SER A 20 -12.94 6.62 -4.14
C SER A 20 -12.44 7.86 -4.90
N GLY A 21 -11.48 7.72 -5.81
CA GLY A 21 -10.79 8.84 -6.45
C GLY A 21 -9.74 9.53 -5.57
N ALA A 22 -9.62 9.13 -4.30
CA ALA A 22 -8.66 9.72 -3.36
C ALA A 22 -7.22 9.60 -3.83
N THR A 23 -6.85 8.48 -4.47
CA THR A 23 -5.52 8.30 -5.09
C THR A 23 -5.24 9.38 -6.12
N ALA A 24 -6.18 9.65 -7.04
CA ALA A 24 -6.03 10.68 -8.07
C ALA A 24 -5.96 12.09 -7.47
N THR A 25 -6.80 12.40 -6.48
CA THR A 25 -6.76 13.68 -5.75
C THR A 25 -5.41 13.92 -5.08
N LEU A 26 -4.81 12.87 -4.53
CA LEU A 26 -3.50 12.95 -3.87
C LEU A 26 -2.32 12.85 -4.86
N GLY A 27 -2.60 12.71 -6.15
CA GLY A 27 -1.60 12.83 -7.20
C GLY A 27 -1.20 11.54 -7.91
N ALA A 28 -1.97 10.45 -7.78
CA ALA A 28 -1.86 9.30 -8.67
C ALA A 28 -2.39 9.63 -10.08
N HIS A 29 -1.95 8.87 -11.08
CA HIS A 29 -2.53 8.96 -12.42
C HIS A 29 -3.97 8.40 -12.41
N PRO A 30 -4.98 9.08 -12.99
CA PRO A 30 -6.37 8.64 -12.93
C PRO A 30 -6.62 7.22 -13.47
N PHE A 31 -5.95 6.85 -14.57
CA PHE A 31 -6.08 5.52 -15.16
C PHE A 31 -5.50 4.37 -14.31
N TRP A 32 -4.71 4.67 -13.28
CA TRP A 32 -4.09 3.64 -12.42
C TRP A 32 -4.89 3.37 -11.14
N ALA A 33 -5.92 4.17 -10.86
CA ALA A 33 -6.56 4.18 -9.54
C ALA A 33 -7.06 2.78 -9.11
N MET A 34 -7.67 2.03 -10.03
CA MET A 34 -8.13 0.66 -9.77
C MET A 34 -6.96 -0.32 -9.59
N ASP A 35 -5.94 -0.25 -10.45
CA ASP A 35 -4.77 -1.13 -10.40
C ASP A 35 -3.99 -0.93 -9.10
N ILE A 36 -3.79 0.32 -8.68
CA ILE A 36 -3.14 0.68 -7.41
C ILE A 36 -3.86 0.00 -6.24
N GLY A 37 -5.19 0.09 -6.20
CA GLY A 37 -6.00 -0.49 -5.12
C GLY A 37 -5.92 -2.01 -5.08
N TRP A 38 -6.10 -2.68 -6.22
CA TRP A 38 -6.08 -4.14 -6.31
C TRP A 38 -4.68 -4.73 -6.11
N ILE A 39 -3.69 -4.25 -6.86
CA ILE A 39 -2.32 -4.76 -6.79
C ILE A 39 -1.74 -4.46 -5.41
N GLY A 40 -1.92 -3.23 -4.92
CA GLY A 40 -1.45 -2.84 -3.59
C GLY A 40 -2.14 -3.63 -2.48
N GLY A 41 -3.47 -3.78 -2.54
CA GLY A 41 -4.23 -4.58 -1.58
C GLY A 41 -3.76 -6.03 -1.53
N ILE A 42 -3.61 -6.69 -2.69
CA ILE A 42 -3.12 -8.07 -2.78
C ILE A 42 -1.68 -8.18 -2.25
N ALA A 43 -0.79 -7.27 -2.65
CA ALA A 43 0.60 -7.27 -2.20
C ALA A 43 0.70 -7.10 -0.67
N GLY A 44 -0.07 -6.17 -0.10
CA GLY A 44 -0.16 -5.96 1.34
C GLY A 44 -0.71 -7.18 2.08
N ALA A 45 -1.71 -7.85 1.52
CA ALA A 45 -2.26 -9.08 2.09
C ALA A 45 -1.22 -10.22 2.08
N VAL A 46 -0.53 -10.43 0.96
CA VAL A 46 0.54 -11.44 0.84
C VAL A 46 1.65 -11.17 1.87
N ALA A 47 2.11 -9.91 1.99
CA ALA A 47 3.11 -9.53 2.97
C ALA A 47 2.65 -9.78 4.41
N LEU A 48 1.40 -9.41 4.73
CA LEU A 48 0.83 -9.57 6.06
C LEU A 48 0.65 -11.05 6.44
N ILE A 49 0.18 -11.88 5.50
CA ILE A 49 0.04 -13.33 5.68
C ILE A 49 1.43 -13.96 5.84
N GLY A 50 2.38 -13.65 4.96
CA GLY A 50 3.74 -14.19 5.00
C GLY A 50 4.45 -13.88 6.32
N ALA A 51 4.34 -12.64 6.80
CA ALA A 51 4.92 -12.26 8.08
C ALA A 51 4.26 -12.96 9.27
N PHE A 52 2.94 -13.15 9.23
CA PHE A 52 2.23 -13.93 10.24
C PHE A 52 2.68 -15.39 10.26
N LEU A 53 2.77 -16.04 9.09
CA LEU A 53 3.23 -17.43 8.96
C LEU A 53 4.69 -17.61 9.38
N SER A 54 5.51 -16.58 9.23
CA SER A 54 6.93 -16.59 9.61
C SER A 54 7.17 -16.26 11.09
N GLY A 55 6.12 -16.05 11.89
CA GLY A 55 6.25 -15.73 13.31
C GLY A 55 6.80 -14.32 13.59
N VAL A 56 6.75 -13.40 12.61
CA VAL A 56 7.25 -12.04 12.79
C VAL A 56 6.46 -11.33 13.90
N PRO A 57 7.13 -10.75 14.91
CA PRO A 57 6.44 -10.05 15.98
C PRO A 57 5.61 -8.87 15.44
N ARG A 58 4.36 -8.77 15.89
CA ARG A 58 3.40 -7.73 15.44
C ARG A 58 3.89 -6.29 15.57
N ARG A 59 4.77 -6.01 16.55
CA ARG A 59 5.39 -4.68 16.71
C ARG A 59 6.22 -4.29 15.49
N TRP A 60 6.94 -5.25 14.91
CA TRP A 60 7.76 -5.02 13.72
C TRP A 60 6.90 -4.87 12.48
N LEU A 61 5.84 -5.68 12.34
CA LEU A 61 4.88 -5.51 11.25
C LEU A 61 4.26 -4.12 11.23
N ARG A 62 3.80 -3.63 12.40
CA ARG A 62 3.24 -2.27 12.52
C ARG A 62 4.28 -1.20 12.23
N LEU A 63 5.51 -1.36 12.75
CA LEU A 63 6.59 -0.41 12.49
C LEU A 63 6.91 -0.31 11.00
N VAL A 64 7.10 -1.45 10.33
CA VAL A 64 7.39 -1.51 8.89
C VAL A 64 6.25 -0.90 8.09
N ALA A 65 4.99 -1.26 8.38
CA ALA A 65 3.84 -0.73 7.65
C ALA A 65 3.68 0.79 7.82
N VAL A 66 3.88 1.30 9.04
CA VAL A 66 3.83 2.74 9.34
C VAL A 66 4.97 3.50 8.68
N LEU A 67 6.19 2.95 8.62
CA LEU A 67 7.34 3.57 7.96
C LEU A 67 7.24 3.49 6.43
N MET A 68 6.70 2.39 5.89
CA MET A 68 6.51 2.22 4.45
C MET A 68 5.56 3.26 3.87
N LEU A 69 4.50 3.64 4.58
CA LEU A 69 3.50 4.58 4.08
C LEU A 69 4.10 5.95 3.65
N PRO A 70 4.83 6.69 4.51
CA PRO A 70 5.45 7.96 4.12
C PRO A 70 6.58 7.76 3.10
N LEU A 71 7.38 6.69 3.21
CA LEU A 71 8.45 6.43 2.24
C LEU A 71 7.91 6.17 0.83
N ALA A 72 6.83 5.40 0.73
CA ALA A 72 6.12 5.13 -0.52
C ALA A 72 5.48 6.41 -1.08
N GLY A 73 4.85 7.23 -0.22
CA GLY A 73 4.27 8.51 -0.62
C GLY A 73 5.30 9.50 -1.14
N VAL A 74 6.44 9.65 -0.46
CA VAL A 74 7.56 10.49 -0.91
C VAL A 74 8.13 9.98 -2.22
N SER A 75 8.31 8.67 -2.37
CA SER A 75 8.78 8.07 -3.61
C SER A 75 7.82 8.35 -4.77
N ALA A 76 6.52 8.16 -4.56
CA ALA A 76 5.49 8.44 -5.55
C ALA A 76 5.47 9.91 -5.98
N ALA A 77 5.58 10.83 -5.01
CA ALA A 77 5.63 12.27 -5.26
C ALA A 77 6.88 12.67 -6.05
N TRP A 78 8.05 12.13 -5.68
CA TRP A 78 9.29 12.37 -6.38
C TRP A 78 9.24 11.84 -7.83
N GLY A 79 8.75 10.62 -8.01
CA GLY A 79 8.57 10.02 -9.34
C GLY A 79 7.67 10.87 -10.22
N LYS A 80 6.52 11.33 -9.69
CA LYS A 80 5.60 12.22 -10.41
C LYS A 80 6.30 13.52 -10.86
N MET A 81 6.98 14.20 -9.95
CA MET A 81 7.64 15.48 -10.25
C MET A 81 8.69 15.31 -11.35
N ARG A 82 9.52 14.28 -11.26
CA ARG A 82 10.58 14.02 -12.24
C ARG A 82 10.02 13.58 -13.59
N PHE A 83 9.00 12.72 -13.59
CA PHE A 83 8.32 12.29 -14.81
C PHE A 83 7.70 13.49 -15.55
N ALA A 84 6.98 14.36 -14.82
CA ALA A 84 6.39 15.56 -15.38
C ALA A 84 7.45 16.56 -15.88
N ALA A 85 8.53 16.76 -15.11
CA ALA A 85 9.65 17.64 -15.50
C ALA A 85 10.37 17.16 -16.76
N SER A 86 10.39 15.84 -16.98
CA SER A 86 10.94 15.23 -18.20
C SER A 86 9.97 15.19 -19.38
N TYR A 87 8.79 15.82 -19.28
CA TYR A 87 7.72 15.70 -20.28
C TYR A 87 7.36 14.25 -20.62
N ALA A 88 7.34 13.39 -19.60
CA ALA A 88 7.08 11.95 -19.69
C ALA A 88 8.17 11.10 -20.38
N GLU A 89 9.37 11.64 -20.63
CA GLU A 89 10.50 10.90 -21.21
C GLU A 89 11.23 10.01 -20.20
N ASP A 90 11.26 10.38 -18.90
CA ASP A 90 11.93 9.59 -17.86
C ASP A 90 11.05 8.41 -17.41
N ALA A 91 11.08 7.31 -18.16
CA ALA A 91 10.30 6.11 -17.85
C ALA A 91 10.55 5.56 -16.44
N PHE A 92 11.77 5.70 -15.90
CA PHE A 92 12.09 5.25 -14.55
C PHE A 92 11.34 6.08 -13.50
N ALA A 93 11.29 7.39 -13.67
CA ALA A 93 10.48 8.26 -12.80
C ALA A 93 8.98 7.91 -12.86
N GLY A 94 8.47 7.57 -14.05
CA GLY A 94 7.11 7.07 -14.23
C GLY A 94 6.85 5.76 -13.47
N GLN A 95 7.80 4.81 -13.50
CA GLN A 95 7.73 3.58 -12.71
C GLN A 95 7.75 3.85 -11.21
N VAL A 96 8.63 4.74 -10.74
CA VAL A 96 8.71 5.12 -9.31
C VAL A 96 7.40 5.78 -8.84
N TRP A 97 6.76 6.57 -9.70
CA TRP A 97 5.42 7.13 -9.42
C TRP A 97 4.38 6.01 -9.28
N TYR A 98 4.29 5.11 -10.25
CA TYR A 98 3.31 4.02 -10.26
C TYR A 98 3.50 3.03 -9.11
N PHE A 99 4.70 2.49 -8.95
CA PHE A 99 5.01 1.53 -7.89
C PHE A 99 4.97 2.17 -6.50
N GLY A 100 5.29 3.47 -6.38
CA GLY A 100 5.11 4.22 -5.14
C GLY A 100 3.65 4.22 -4.68
N TRP A 101 2.69 4.44 -5.59
CA TRP A 101 1.27 4.37 -5.25
C TRP A 101 0.79 2.96 -4.89
N ILE A 102 1.28 1.92 -5.57
CA ILE A 102 1.03 0.52 -5.20
C ILE A 102 1.54 0.26 -3.77
N ALA A 103 2.75 0.74 -3.44
CA ALA A 103 3.34 0.60 -2.12
C ALA A 103 2.54 1.37 -1.04
N VAL A 104 1.97 2.53 -1.35
CA VAL A 104 1.04 3.25 -0.45
C VAL A 104 -0.18 2.38 -0.14
N ALA A 105 -0.82 1.81 -1.17
CA ALA A 105 -1.99 0.95 -0.99
C ALA A 105 -1.65 -0.34 -0.22
N ALA A 106 -0.48 -0.95 -0.48
CA ALA A 106 0.01 -2.09 0.27
C ALA A 106 0.28 -1.76 1.75
N ALA A 107 0.93 -0.62 2.02
CA ALA A 107 1.17 -0.15 3.38
C ALA A 107 -0.15 0.11 4.13
N LEU A 108 -1.14 0.71 3.46
CA LEU A 108 -2.47 0.94 4.03
C LEU A 108 -3.16 -0.39 4.40
N CYS A 109 -3.15 -1.37 3.49
CA CYS A 109 -3.66 -2.71 3.75
C CYS A 109 -2.97 -3.34 4.98
N MET A 110 -1.64 -3.26 5.04
CA MET A 110 -0.86 -3.82 6.16
C MET A 110 -1.15 -3.11 7.48
N ILE A 111 -1.26 -1.79 7.50
CA ILE A 111 -1.60 -1.01 8.71
C ILE A 111 -2.96 -1.46 9.25
N ILE A 112 -3.99 -1.43 8.41
CA ILE A 112 -5.36 -1.79 8.81
C ILE A 112 -5.42 -3.25 9.26
N GLY A 113 -4.85 -4.16 8.49
CA GLY A 113 -4.82 -5.58 8.85
C GLY A 113 -4.07 -5.84 10.16
N ALA A 114 -2.91 -5.22 10.36
CA ALA A 114 -2.13 -5.39 11.59
C ALA A 114 -2.82 -4.79 12.83
N LEU A 115 -3.60 -3.72 12.67
CA LEU A 115 -4.39 -3.12 13.75
C LEU A 115 -5.58 -4.00 14.17
N LEU A 116 -6.22 -4.67 13.21
CA LEU A 116 -7.43 -5.48 13.45
C LEU A 116 -7.13 -6.92 13.87
N MET A 117 -5.92 -7.41 13.63
CA MET A 117 -5.57 -8.77 13.99
C MET A 117 -5.54 -8.96 15.53
N PRO A 118 -6.17 -10.03 16.07
CA PRO A 118 -6.16 -10.41 17.49
C PRO A 118 -4.78 -10.40 18.18
N LYS A 119 -4.70 -10.06 19.47
CA LYS A 119 -3.53 -10.48 20.28
C LYS A 119 -3.47 -12.02 20.31
N PRO A 120 -2.27 -12.64 20.21
CA PRO A 120 -2.13 -14.07 20.49
C PRO A 120 -2.57 -14.33 21.94
N VAL A 121 -3.35 -15.39 22.14
CA VAL A 121 -3.70 -15.86 23.48
C VAL A 121 -2.45 -16.57 24.01
N SER A 122 -1.83 -15.98 25.03
CA SER A 122 -0.72 -16.58 25.79
C SER A 122 -1.22 -17.70 26.68
#